data_AF-A0A8J7YP93-F1
#
_entry.id   AF-A0A8J7YP93-F1
#
_cell.length_a   1.000
_cell.length_b   1.000
_cell.length_c   1.000
_cell.angle_alpha   90.00
_cell.angle_beta   90.00
_cell.angle_gamma   90.00
#
_symmetry.space_group_name_H-M   'P 1'
#
loop_
_entity.id
_entity.type
_entity.pdbx_description
1 polymer ?
#
loop_
_entity_poly.entity_id
_entity_poly.type
_entity_poly.pdbx_seq_one_letter_code
_entity_poly.pdbx_strand_id
1 'polypeptide(L)'
;PLDELEKSMNAKDAGMAKDLVNTYLARGGEILSLMKLLAKCVLREDAEFHTYQLIDACMNIVRRGKLSAESARLVAIAAARYVAAHSPTDRAELQTFSIASRLERGETLYASDE
;
A
#
# COMPACT_ATOMS: atom_id res chain seq x y z
N PRO A 1 7.80 0.72 -12.43
CA PRO A 1 6.37 0.94 -12.08
C PRO A 1 5.95 0.36 -10.73
N LEU A 2 6.29 -0.90 -10.43
CA LEU A 2 5.91 -1.54 -9.17
C LEU A 2 6.63 -0.94 -7.95
N ASP A 3 7.93 -0.66 -8.05
CA ASP A 3 8.69 0.02 -6.97
C ASP A 3 8.17 1.45 -6.71
N GLU A 4 7.73 2.13 -7.76
CA GLU A 4 7.09 3.45 -7.63
C GLU A 4 5.67 3.35 -7.07
N LEU A 5 4.99 2.22 -7.29
CA LEU A 5 3.67 1.99 -6.74
C LEU A 5 3.74 1.87 -5.22
N GLU A 6 4.71 1.13 -4.69
CA GLU A 6 4.97 1.06 -3.24
C GLU A 6 5.27 2.46 -2.66
N LYS A 7 6.06 3.28 -3.35
CA LYS A 7 6.29 4.68 -2.94
C LYS A 7 5.02 5.52 -2.94
N SER A 8 4.14 5.36 -3.93
CA SER A 8 2.86 6.08 -3.98
C SER A 8 1.91 5.71 -2.84
N MET A 9 1.99 4.46 -2.33
CA MET A 9 1.25 4.04 -1.13
C MET A 9 1.72 4.82 0.10
N ASN A 10 3.05 4.91 0.30
CA ASN A 10 3.63 5.64 1.43
C ASN A 10 3.29 7.14 1.41
N ALA A 11 3.22 7.72 0.21
CA ALA A 11 2.86 9.12 -0.01
C ALA A 11 1.34 9.38 0.03
N LYS A 12 0.52 8.33 0.21
CA LYS A 12 -0.94 8.37 0.16
C LYS A 12 -1.51 8.98 -1.13
N ASP A 13 -0.81 8.78 -2.25
CA ASP A 13 -1.18 9.36 -3.55
C ASP A 13 -2.00 8.38 -4.39
N ALA A 14 -3.32 8.43 -4.22
CA ALA A 14 -4.26 7.63 -5.00
C ALA A 14 -4.29 8.00 -6.50
N GLY A 15 -3.92 9.23 -6.87
CA GLY A 15 -3.83 9.66 -8.26
C GLY A 15 -2.69 8.93 -8.97
N MET A 16 -1.49 9.04 -8.39
CA MET A 16 -0.28 8.38 -8.86
C MET A 16 -0.44 6.85 -8.86
N ALA A 17 -1.05 6.27 -7.82
CA ALA A 17 -1.30 4.83 -7.77
C ALA A 17 -2.14 4.33 -8.96
N LYS A 18 -3.21 5.07 -9.32
CA LYS A 18 -4.05 4.78 -10.49
C LYS A 18 -3.24 4.84 -11.79
N ASP A 19 -2.42 5.86 -11.98
CA ASP A 19 -1.63 6.03 -13.20
C ASP A 19 -0.53 4.97 -13.34
N LEU A 20 0.12 4.58 -12.24
CA LEU A 20 1.11 3.51 -12.21
C LEU A 20 0.51 2.14 -12.53
N VAL A 21 -0.67 1.82 -11.98
CA VAL A 21 -1.41 0.59 -12.32
C VAL A 21 -1.78 0.57 -13.80
N ASN A 22 -2.33 1.66 -14.33
CA ASN A 22 -2.68 1.75 -15.74
C ASN A 22 -1.46 1.54 -16.63
N THR A 23 -0.34 2.18 -16.30
CA THR A 23 0.92 2.07 -17.04
C THR A 23 1.46 0.65 -17.00
N TYR A 24 1.46 0.01 -15.83
CA TYR A 24 1.93 -1.36 -15.66
C TYR A 24 1.11 -2.35 -16.51
N LEU A 25 -0.22 -2.27 -16.45
CA LEU A 25 -1.10 -3.15 -17.20
C LEU A 25 -1.12 -2.83 -18.71
N ALA A 26 -0.91 -1.57 -19.11
CA ALA A 26 -0.77 -1.20 -20.52
C ALA A 26 0.52 -1.75 -21.14
N ARG A 27 1.56 -1.96 -20.34
CA ARG A 27 2.84 -2.58 -20.75
C ARG A 27 2.83 -4.12 -20.71
N GLY A 28 1.65 -4.74 -20.56
CA GLY A 28 1.51 -6.20 -20.50
C GLY A 28 1.84 -6.81 -19.14
N GLY A 29 1.89 -6.00 -18.08
CA GLY A 29 2.09 -6.50 -16.71
C GLY A 29 0.98 -7.47 -16.27
N GLU A 30 1.35 -8.45 -15.45
CA GLU A 30 0.42 -9.46 -14.95
C GLU A 30 -0.38 -8.90 -13.75
N ILE A 31 -1.71 -8.90 -13.88
CA ILE A 31 -2.60 -8.38 -12.85
C ILE A 31 -2.48 -9.11 -11.50
N LEU A 32 -2.20 -10.42 -11.49
CA LEU A 32 -2.01 -11.16 -10.24
C LEU A 32 -0.71 -10.76 -9.53
N SER A 33 0.36 -10.48 -10.27
CA SER A 33 1.59 -9.93 -9.70
C SER A 33 1.35 -8.57 -9.07
N LEU A 34 0.56 -7.71 -9.71
CA LEU A 34 0.12 -6.44 -9.13
C LEU A 34 -0.69 -6.63 -7.85
N MET A 35 -1.69 -7.53 -7.84
CA MET A 35 -2.50 -7.79 -6.64
C MET A 35 -1.67 -8.33 -5.48
N LYS A 36 -0.66 -9.16 -5.75
CA LYS A 36 0.27 -9.66 -4.72
C LYS A 36 1.10 -8.54 -4.11
N LEU A 37 1.55 -7.59 -4.94
CA LEU A 37 2.26 -6.42 -4.45
C LEU A 37 1.36 -5.58 -3.53
N LEU A 38 0.13 -5.29 -3.94
CA LEU A 38 -0.82 -4.53 -3.09
C LEU A 38 -1.07 -5.24 -1.76
N ALA A 39 -1.24 -6.57 -1.78
CA ALA A 39 -1.37 -7.36 -0.55
C ALA A 39 -0.12 -7.29 0.34
N LYS A 40 1.08 -7.31 -0.25
CA LYS A 40 2.34 -7.13 0.48
C LYS A 40 2.42 -5.75 1.12
N CYS A 41 1.99 -4.69 0.45
CA CYS A 41 1.95 -3.36 1.03
C CYS A 41 1.02 -3.34 2.26
N VAL A 42 -0.21 -3.84 2.12
CA VAL A 42 -1.18 -3.90 3.22
C VAL A 42 -0.67 -4.71 4.41
N LEU A 43 0.06 -5.81 4.21
CA LEU A 43 0.66 -6.61 5.28
C LEU A 43 1.81 -5.92 6.03
N ARG A 44 2.45 -4.92 5.42
CA ARG A 44 3.61 -4.23 5.99
C ARG A 44 3.23 -2.95 6.74
N GLU A 45 2.05 -2.43 6.44
CA GLU A 45 1.49 -1.26 7.08
C GLU A 45 0.52 -1.66 8.20
N ASP A 46 0.23 -0.74 9.12
CA ASP A 46 -0.73 -0.96 10.22
C ASP A 46 -2.18 -0.84 9.71
N ALA A 47 -2.53 -1.72 8.76
CA ALA A 47 -3.78 -1.65 8.03
C ALA A 47 -4.99 -2.03 8.89
N GLU A 48 -6.07 -1.26 8.76
CA GLU A 48 -7.34 -1.62 9.38
C GLU A 48 -7.92 -2.91 8.78
N PHE A 49 -8.72 -3.63 9.57
CA PHE A 49 -9.37 -4.89 9.17
C PHE A 49 -10.07 -4.82 7.80
N HIS A 50 -10.75 -3.71 7.50
CA HIS A 50 -11.46 -3.50 6.25
C HIS A 50 -10.55 -3.45 5.01
N THR A 51 -9.31 -2.99 5.17
CA THR A 51 -8.32 -2.97 4.09
C THR A 51 -7.90 -4.40 3.72
N TYR A 52 -7.74 -5.28 4.70
CA TYR A 52 -7.50 -6.71 4.46
C TYR A 52 -8.67 -7.37 3.74
N GLN A 53 -9.91 -7.13 4.18
CA GLN A 53 -11.11 -7.67 3.54
C GLN A 53 -11.22 -7.25 2.08
N LEU A 54 -10.94 -5.97 1.79
CA LEU A 54 -10.99 -5.43 0.44
C LEU A 54 -9.95 -6.09 -0.47
N ILE A 55 -8.69 -6.19 -0.02
CA ILE A 55 -7.64 -6.83 -0.81
C ILE A 55 -7.92 -8.33 -1.05
N ASP A 56 -8.38 -9.06 -0.04
CA ASP A 56 -8.74 -10.47 -0.20
C ASP A 56 -9.88 -10.65 -1.22
N ALA A 57 -10.93 -9.82 -1.13
CA ALA A 57 -12.02 -9.84 -2.09
C ALA A 57 -11.54 -9.56 -3.53
N CYS A 58 -10.74 -8.51 -3.72
CA CYS A 58 -10.20 -8.15 -5.03
C CYS A 58 -9.28 -9.25 -5.60
N MET A 59 -8.41 -9.83 -4.77
CA MET A 59 -7.53 -10.93 -5.17
C MET A 59 -8.34 -12.14 -5.62
N ASN A 60 -9.39 -12.51 -4.88
CA ASN A 60 -10.26 -13.62 -5.23
C ASN A 60 -11.04 -13.37 -6.53
N ILE A 61 -11.51 -12.14 -6.76
CA ILE A 61 -12.17 -11.74 -8.01
C ILE A 61 -11.22 -11.92 -9.20
N VAL A 62 -10.00 -11.39 -9.10
CA VAL A 62 -8.99 -11.47 -10.16
C VAL A 62 -8.57 -12.91 -10.42
N ARG A 63 -8.28 -13.69 -9.35
CA ARG A 63 -7.86 -15.09 -9.45
C ARG A 63 -8.91 -16.00 -10.08
N ARG A 64 -10.20 -15.71 -9.89
CA ARG A 64 -11.29 -16.48 -10.53
C ARG A 64 -11.31 -16.32 -12.04
N GLY A 65 -10.72 -15.25 -12.59
CA GLY A 65 -10.59 -15.06 -14.04
C GLY A 65 -11.92 -14.92 -14.78
N LYS A 66 -13.01 -14.58 -14.09
CA LYS A 66 -14.37 -14.49 -14.68
C LYS A 66 -14.68 -13.11 -15.28
N LEU A 67 -13.84 -12.11 -15.02
CA LEU A 67 -14.03 -10.75 -15.52
C LEU A 67 -13.39 -10.57 -16.89
N SER A 68 -13.93 -9.64 -17.68
CA SER A 68 -13.22 -9.11 -18.84
C SER A 68 -11.91 -8.45 -18.41
N ALA A 69 -10.96 -8.32 -19.33
CA ALA A 69 -9.69 -7.65 -19.05
C ALA A 69 -9.89 -6.20 -18.56
N GLU A 70 -10.89 -5.50 -19.09
CA GLU A 70 -11.25 -4.15 -18.67
C GLU A 70 -11.80 -4.11 -17.25
N SER A 71 -12.77 -4.97 -16.92
CA SER A 71 -13.33 -5.03 -15.57
C SER A 71 -12.28 -5.45 -14.53
N ALA A 72 -11.40 -6.40 -14.89
CA ALA A 72 -10.29 -6.80 -14.02
C ALA A 72 -9.32 -5.62 -13.78
N ARG A 73 -9.00 -4.86 -14.84
CA ARG A 73 -8.19 -3.62 -14.73
C ARG A 73 -8.84 -2.60 -13.80
N LEU A 74 -10.14 -2.37 -13.91
CA LEU A 74 -10.87 -1.45 -13.02
C LEU A 74 -10.81 -1.90 -11.55
N VAL A 75 -10.94 -3.21 -11.29
CA VAL A 75 -10.77 -3.76 -9.94
C VAL A 75 -9.37 -3.48 -9.39
N ALA A 76 -8.32 -3.70 -10.19
CA ALA A 76 -6.95 -3.44 -9.76
C ALA A 76 -6.69 -1.95 -9.49
N ILE A 77 -7.25 -1.05 -10.32
CA ILE A 77 -7.17 0.40 -10.11
C ILE A 77 -7.90 0.80 -8.82
N ALA A 78 -9.11 0.30 -8.61
CA ALA A 78 -9.91 0.60 -7.42
C ALA A 78 -9.18 0.14 -6.14
N ALA A 79 -8.64 -1.09 -6.15
CA ALA A 79 -7.85 -1.63 -5.06
C ALA A 79 -6.61 -0.76 -4.76
N ALA A 80 -5.83 -0.41 -5.79
CA ALA A 80 -4.63 0.42 -5.61
C ALA A 80 -4.96 1.83 -5.09
N ARG A 81 -6.02 2.46 -5.60
CA ARG A 81 -6.48 3.77 -5.11
C ARG A 81 -6.94 3.70 -3.66
N TYR A 82 -7.70 2.67 -3.31
CA TYR A 82 -8.19 2.48 -1.95
C TYR A 82 -7.02 2.28 -0.99
N VAL A 83 -6.11 1.36 -1.32
CA VAL A 83 -4.92 1.10 -0.50
C VAL A 83 -4.06 2.35 -0.40
N ALA A 84 -3.82 3.11 -1.47
CA ALA A 84 -3.04 4.34 -1.37
C ALA A 84 -3.72 5.38 -0.46
N ALA A 85 -5.02 5.61 -0.63
CA ALA A 85 -5.76 6.59 0.18
C ALA A 85 -5.84 6.22 1.67
N HIS A 86 -5.86 4.91 1.97
CA HIS A 86 -5.97 4.39 3.33
C HIS A 86 -4.68 3.71 3.78
N SER A 87 -3.57 3.97 3.08
CA SER A 87 -2.26 3.43 3.48
C SER A 87 -1.91 4.08 4.81
N PRO A 88 -1.88 3.30 5.89
CA PRO A 88 -1.55 3.83 7.20
C PRO A 88 -0.03 3.94 7.28
N THR A 89 0.53 5.04 6.78
CA THR A 89 1.88 5.47 7.13
C THR A 89 1.78 6.61 8.13
N ASP A 90 2.53 6.64 9.25
CA ASP A 90 3.66 5.82 9.70
C ASP A 90 3.30 4.72 10.72
N ARG A 91 4.13 3.67 10.78
CA ARG A 91 4.14 2.66 11.85
C ARG A 91 4.31 3.32 13.22
N ALA A 92 3.21 3.52 13.94
CA ALA A 92 3.25 3.94 15.34
C ALA A 92 4.20 3.02 16.16
N GLU A 93 4.23 1.72 15.86
CA GLU A 93 5.17 0.77 16.48
C GLU A 93 6.65 1.08 16.20
N LEU A 94 7.02 1.52 14.99
CA LEU A 94 8.40 1.92 14.69
C LEU A 94 8.76 3.21 15.40
N GLN A 95 7.79 4.10 15.59
CA GLN A 95 7.98 5.32 16.36
C GLN A 95 8.22 4.99 17.83
N THR A 96 7.41 4.11 18.43
CA THR A 96 7.62 3.61 19.80
C THR A 96 8.96 2.89 19.96
N PHE A 97 9.31 1.98 19.04
CA PHE A 97 10.61 1.30 19.05
C PHE A 97 11.78 2.29 18.88
N SER A 98 11.65 3.25 17.97
CA SER A 98 12.66 4.28 17.73
C SER A 98 12.85 5.16 18.96
N ILE A 99 11.76 5.61 19.59
CA ILE A 99 11.81 6.36 20.85
C ILE A 99 12.46 5.52 21.96
N ALA A 100 12.07 4.26 22.12
CA ALA A 100 12.66 3.35 23.11
C ALA A 100 14.16 3.11 22.87
N SER A 101 14.57 2.92 21.61
CA SER A 101 15.97 2.73 21.22
C SER A 101 16.81 4.00 21.42
N ARG A 102 16.23 5.18 21.19
CA ARG A 102 16.90 6.47 21.43
C ARG A 102 17.06 6.73 22.92
N LEU A 103 16.03 6.46 23.71
CA LEU A 103 16.09 6.53 25.18
C LEU A 103 17.08 5.55 25.78
N GLU A 104 17.14 4.31 25.29
CA GLU A 104 18.12 3.30 25.73
C GLU A 104 19.56 3.76 25.48
N ARG A 105 19.82 4.45 24.36
CA ARG A 105 21.11 5.08 24.03
C ARG A 105 21.37 6.39 24.77
N GLY A 106 20.47 6.82 25.65
CA GLY A 106 20.61 8.04 26.45
C GLY A 106 20.36 9.34 25.70
N GLU A 107 19.72 9.31 24.52
CA GLU A 107 19.33 10.53 23.81
C GLU A 107 18.21 11.27 24.57
N THR A 108 18.41 12.55 24.85
CA THR A 108 17.41 13.43 25.47
C THR A 108 16.30 13.77 24.48
N LEU A 109 15.04 13.63 24.92
CA LEU A 109 13.83 13.89 24.11
C LEU A 109 13.46 15.37 23.95
N TYR A 110 14.19 16.29 24.58
CA TYR A 110 13.84 17.71 24.64
C TYR A 110 14.99 18.60 24.15
N ALA A 111 14.69 19.48 23.20
CA ALA A 111 15.40 20.75 23.12
C ALA A 111 14.75 21.64 24.19
N SER A 112 15.52 22.06 25.19
CA SER A 112 15.15 23.22 25.98
C SER A 112 15.26 24.43 25.06
N ASP A 113 14.12 24.96 24.63
CA ASP A 113 14.08 26.30 24.05
C ASP A 113 14.41 27.29 25.18
N GLU A 114 15.67 27.72 25.24
CA GLU A 114 16.11 28.97 25.89
C GLU A 114 16.28 30.05 24.82
#